data_AF-A0A832TDU7-F1
#
_entry.id   AF-A0A832TDU7-F1
#
_cell.length_a   1.000
_cell.length_b   1.000
_cell.length_c   1.000
_cell.angle_alpha   90.00
_cell.angle_beta   90.00
_cell.angle_gamma   90.00
#
_symmetry.space_group_name_H-M   'P 1'
#
loop_
_entity.id
_entity.type
_entity.pdbx_description
1 polymer ?
#
loop_
_entity_poly.entity_id
_entity_poly.type
_entity_poly.pdbx_seq_one_letter_code
_entity_poly.pdbx_strand_id
1 'polypeptide(L)'
;MASKTYSFKAYGHPNILGTHMNTLEITKDKGVSERGNCIIAVGADFSGTKISEMAKQYGRLRVRLQVAGLTDETEFKANRDFSSDHEIVIRLGNFESERTLGTDATKSSKMLDRRMIEKMQTPGQEMTVVVEPVYKVIIFDLDGTLEDFDRGKFNAYEKLAEVFLKKYGLYPDTTVRILEDIDHENVIRGIGGNPESFDRRKWFPEFFRRAGLKVSKAEIDEYVRLYWKHTNEGAALLPGAKQAVAELRKRYHVVMMSDSDGPKPIKIERVRMLGMEKSFDYIITGDDVGQNKPSRKMYEKVFKRFGVKGRDCVMIGDKPWADLVLAKELGMKTIWMRHGPWGNDGKQYDYVDHSINDLNDLCGLLEK
;
A
#
# COMPACT_ATOMS: atom_id res chain seq x y z
N MET A 1 -7.67 16.82 -9.91
CA MET A 1 -7.69 15.85 -8.80
C MET A 1 -8.01 16.62 -7.53
N ALA A 2 -9.00 16.21 -6.73
CA ALA A 2 -9.17 16.78 -5.40
C ALA A 2 -7.89 16.52 -4.59
N SER A 3 -7.39 17.54 -3.90
CA SER A 3 -6.27 17.39 -2.97
C SER A 3 -6.61 16.29 -1.95
N LYS A 4 -5.71 15.33 -1.71
CA LYS A 4 -5.89 14.29 -0.68
C LYS A 4 -6.14 14.89 0.70
N THR A 5 -5.62 16.09 0.87
CA THR A 5 -5.59 16.84 2.11
C THR A 5 -6.48 18.07 1.94
N TYR A 6 -7.35 18.32 2.89
CA TYR A 6 -8.21 19.49 2.91
C TYR A 6 -7.85 20.38 4.09
N SER A 7 -7.45 21.62 3.80
CA SER A 7 -7.09 22.61 4.81
C SER A 7 -8.13 23.71 4.89
N PHE A 8 -8.39 24.18 6.11
CA PHE A 8 -9.25 25.32 6.40
C PHE A 8 -8.73 26.07 7.62
N LYS A 9 -9.20 27.30 7.82
CA LYS A 9 -8.86 28.17 8.94
C LYS A 9 -9.98 28.16 9.98
N ALA A 10 -9.60 28.32 11.24
CA ALA A 10 -10.50 28.61 12.35
C ALA A 10 -9.80 29.57 13.31
N TYR A 11 -10.54 30.15 14.25
CA TYR A 11 -10.08 31.28 15.05
C TYR A 11 -10.29 31.08 16.55
N GLY A 12 -9.48 31.78 17.33
CA GLY A 12 -9.54 31.81 18.79
C GLY A 12 -10.65 32.69 19.34
N HIS A 13 -11.07 32.39 20.57
CA HIS A 13 -12.10 33.08 21.32
C HIS A 13 -11.84 32.94 22.84
N PRO A 14 -12.08 33.98 23.67
CA PRO A 14 -11.76 33.98 25.10
C PRO A 14 -12.33 32.79 25.89
N ASN A 15 -13.54 32.35 25.54
CA ASN A 15 -14.24 31.25 26.23
C ASN A 15 -13.84 29.84 25.76
N ILE A 16 -12.80 29.68 24.92
CA ILE A 16 -12.30 28.36 24.54
C ILE A 16 -11.60 27.71 25.75
N LEU A 17 -12.12 26.56 26.17
CA LEU A 17 -11.58 25.80 27.31
C LEU A 17 -10.91 24.49 26.89
N GLY A 18 -11.47 23.80 25.90
CA GLY A 18 -10.95 22.52 25.41
C GLY A 18 -10.72 21.48 26.54
N THR A 19 -11.66 21.34 27.47
CA THR A 19 -11.54 20.47 28.66
C THR A 19 -12.43 19.24 28.61
N HIS A 20 -13.22 19.05 27.54
CA HIS A 20 -14.11 17.90 27.43
C HIS A 20 -13.34 16.58 27.26
N MET A 21 -13.72 15.57 28.06
CA MET A 21 -13.02 14.29 28.12
C MET A 21 -13.15 13.45 26.85
N ASN A 22 -14.27 13.57 26.14
CA ASN A 22 -14.65 12.60 25.10
C ASN A 22 -14.75 13.17 23.69
N THR A 23 -14.69 14.49 23.54
CA THR A 23 -14.93 15.14 22.24
C THR A 23 -14.04 16.34 22.04
N LEU A 24 -13.86 16.66 20.76
CA LEU A 24 -13.28 17.88 20.23
C LEU A 24 -14.24 18.45 19.19
N GLU A 25 -14.44 19.76 19.21
CA GLU A 25 -15.35 20.45 18.30
C GLU A 25 -14.69 21.68 17.65
N ILE A 26 -14.94 21.86 16.36
CA ILE A 26 -14.60 23.05 15.58
C ILE A 26 -15.87 23.55 14.90
N THR A 27 -16.24 24.81 15.11
CA THR A 27 -17.53 25.37 14.66
C THR A 27 -17.36 26.59 13.76
N LYS A 28 -18.31 26.81 12.86
CA LYS A 28 -18.46 28.05 12.08
C LYS A 28 -19.03 29.20 12.91
N ASP A 29 -19.67 28.93 14.04
CA ASP A 29 -20.13 29.98 14.96
C ASP A 29 -18.97 30.84 15.40
N LYS A 30 -19.17 32.16 15.51
CA LYS A 30 -18.12 33.10 15.95
C LYS A 30 -18.05 33.25 17.47
N GLY A 31 -19.10 32.84 18.17
CA GLY A 31 -19.22 32.92 19.62
C GLY A 31 -19.28 31.55 20.26
N VAL A 32 -18.74 31.42 21.47
CA VAL A 32 -18.86 30.21 22.28
C VAL A 32 -19.15 30.57 23.73
N SER A 33 -20.11 29.87 24.33
CA SER A 33 -20.42 29.99 25.76
C SER A 33 -19.43 29.17 26.59
N GLU A 34 -19.25 29.50 27.87
CA GLU A 34 -18.38 28.73 28.79
C GLU A 34 -18.84 27.27 28.98
N ARG A 35 -20.07 26.93 28.61
CA ARG A 35 -20.58 25.54 28.62
C ARG A 35 -20.04 24.71 27.45
N GLY A 36 -19.55 25.34 26.38
CA GLY A 36 -18.99 24.71 25.18
C GLY A 36 -17.57 24.18 25.39
N ASN A 37 -17.37 23.33 26.39
CA ASN A 37 -16.03 22.93 26.83
C ASN A 37 -15.29 21.95 25.88
N CYS A 38 -15.95 21.45 24.84
CA CYS A 38 -15.33 20.65 23.77
C CYS A 38 -14.79 21.48 22.59
N ILE A 39 -15.21 22.75 22.48
CA ILE A 39 -14.85 23.63 21.37
C ILE A 39 -13.39 24.06 21.52
N ILE A 40 -12.63 23.92 20.44
CA ILE A 40 -11.21 24.29 20.37
C ILE A 40 -10.92 25.43 19.39
N ALA A 41 -11.87 25.75 18.51
CA ALA A 41 -11.79 26.83 17.54
C ALA A 41 -13.20 27.21 17.03
N VAL A 42 -13.36 28.49 16.69
CA VAL A 42 -14.61 29.12 16.23
C VAL A 42 -14.42 29.76 14.85
N GLY A 43 -15.50 30.19 14.20
CA GLY A 43 -15.43 30.93 12.94
C GLY A 43 -14.74 30.18 11.80
N ALA A 44 -14.84 28.85 11.79
CA ALA A 44 -14.16 28.02 10.81
C ALA A 44 -14.69 28.26 9.38
N ASP A 45 -13.82 28.17 8.37
CA ASP A 45 -14.18 28.41 6.95
C ASP A 45 -14.22 27.12 6.10
N PHE A 46 -14.43 25.98 6.75
CA PHE A 46 -14.48 24.69 6.06
C PHE A 46 -15.72 24.52 5.17
N SER A 47 -15.61 23.62 4.18
CA SER A 47 -16.71 23.12 3.36
C SER A 47 -17.11 21.73 3.83
N GLY A 48 -18.33 21.60 4.36
CA GLY A 48 -18.90 20.34 4.81
C GLY A 48 -18.96 19.31 3.68
N THR A 49 -19.24 19.74 2.44
CA THR A 49 -19.22 18.87 1.25
C THR A 49 -17.84 18.24 1.01
N LYS A 50 -16.76 19.03 1.02
CA LYS A 50 -15.39 18.51 0.83
C LYS A 50 -15.00 17.53 1.93
N ILE A 51 -15.35 17.85 3.18
CA ILE A 51 -15.09 16.95 4.32
C ILE A 51 -15.92 15.66 4.22
N SER A 52 -17.20 15.76 3.82
CA SER A 52 -18.08 14.60 3.59
C SER A 52 -17.54 13.69 2.50
N GLU A 53 -17.03 14.25 1.40
CA GLU A 53 -16.36 13.48 0.34
C GLU A 53 -15.15 12.71 0.89
N MET A 54 -14.30 13.36 1.70
CA MET A 54 -13.18 12.68 2.36
C MET A 54 -13.64 11.57 3.32
N ALA A 55 -14.64 11.82 4.15
CA ALA A 55 -15.14 10.84 5.12
C ALA A 55 -15.82 9.63 4.45
N LYS A 56 -16.42 9.83 3.27
CA LYS A 56 -16.96 8.75 2.45
C LYS A 56 -15.87 7.92 1.77
N GLN A 57 -14.79 8.59 1.35
CA GLN A 57 -13.70 7.98 0.60
C GLN A 57 -12.74 7.20 1.50
N TYR A 58 -12.37 7.74 2.67
CA TYR A 58 -11.32 7.20 3.52
C TYR A 58 -11.87 6.53 4.78
N GLY A 59 -11.24 5.45 5.24
CA GLY A 59 -11.67 4.75 6.45
C GLY A 59 -11.26 5.42 7.74
N ARG A 60 -10.11 6.08 7.72
CA ARG A 60 -9.57 6.87 8.81
C ARG A 60 -9.05 8.19 8.27
N LEU A 61 -9.19 9.21 9.10
CA LEU A 61 -8.68 10.54 8.84
C LEU A 61 -7.87 11.00 10.06
N ARG A 62 -6.96 11.92 9.81
CA ARG A 62 -6.27 12.71 10.82
C ARG A 62 -6.70 14.15 10.67
N VAL A 63 -6.87 14.82 11.80
CA VAL A 63 -6.89 16.28 11.86
C VAL A 63 -5.60 16.73 12.52
N ARG A 64 -4.78 17.48 11.78
CA ARG A 64 -3.61 18.20 12.28
C ARG A 64 -3.98 19.67 12.52
N LEU A 65 -3.69 20.15 13.71
CA LEU A 65 -3.98 21.49 14.21
C LEU A 65 -2.67 22.26 14.30
N GLN A 66 -2.61 23.45 13.72
CA GLN A 66 -1.41 24.29 13.70
C GLN A 66 -1.74 25.71 14.19
N VAL A 67 -1.10 26.14 15.27
CA VAL A 67 -1.33 27.46 15.90
C VAL A 67 0.00 28.00 16.41
N ALA A 68 0.39 29.20 15.99
CA ALA A 68 1.56 29.92 16.52
C ALA A 68 2.85 29.06 16.64
N GLY A 69 3.14 28.24 15.62
CA GLY A 69 4.30 27.35 15.59
C GLY A 69 4.15 26.03 16.37
N LEU A 70 3.05 25.84 17.09
CA LEU A 70 2.68 24.58 17.74
C LEU A 70 1.90 23.69 16.77
N THR A 71 2.08 22.37 16.88
CA THR A 71 1.33 21.36 16.13
C THR A 71 0.85 20.28 17.08
N ASP A 72 -0.41 19.88 16.93
CA ASP A 72 -1.01 18.73 17.59
C ASP A 72 -1.98 18.04 16.63
N GLU A 73 -2.35 16.79 16.89
CA GLU A 73 -3.16 15.99 15.98
C GLU A 73 -4.00 14.92 16.69
N THR A 74 -5.08 14.52 16.02
CA THR A 74 -5.92 13.39 16.41
C THR A 74 -6.30 12.57 15.18
N GLU A 75 -6.20 11.25 15.28
CA GLU A 75 -6.65 10.31 14.26
C GLU A 75 -7.93 9.65 14.68
N PHE A 76 -8.83 9.37 13.74
CA PHE A 76 -10.13 8.80 14.03
C PHE A 76 -10.64 7.94 12.88
N LYS A 77 -11.60 7.07 13.19
CA LYS A 77 -12.41 6.37 12.20
C LYS A 77 -13.40 7.37 11.59
N ALA A 78 -13.39 7.50 10.27
CA ALA A 78 -14.26 8.43 9.58
C ALA A 78 -15.73 7.96 9.59
N ASN A 79 -16.65 8.88 9.88
CA ASN A 79 -18.08 8.67 9.76
C ASN A 79 -18.53 8.99 8.32
N ARG A 80 -19.01 7.98 7.59
CA ARG A 80 -19.43 8.13 6.18
C ARG A 80 -20.69 8.98 6.01
N ASP A 81 -21.48 9.10 7.08
CA ASP A 81 -22.74 9.82 7.09
C ASP A 81 -22.57 11.27 7.58
N PHE A 82 -21.32 11.72 7.76
CA PHE A 82 -21.03 13.13 8.04
C PHE A 82 -21.57 14.02 6.91
N SER A 83 -22.40 14.98 7.30
CA SER A 83 -23.12 15.88 6.38
C SER A 83 -23.26 17.30 6.92
N SER A 84 -22.71 17.60 8.12
CA SER A 84 -22.72 18.94 8.69
C SER A 84 -21.85 19.90 7.90
N ASP A 85 -22.41 21.08 7.62
CA ASP A 85 -21.67 22.24 7.12
C ASP A 85 -21.49 23.33 8.18
N HIS A 86 -21.82 23.05 9.45
CA HIS A 86 -21.78 24.05 10.53
C HIS A 86 -20.73 23.76 11.60
N GLU A 87 -20.61 22.50 12.00
CA GLU A 87 -19.68 22.05 13.03
C GLU A 87 -19.08 20.69 12.70
N ILE A 88 -17.88 20.46 13.21
CA ILE A 88 -17.13 19.20 13.13
C ILE A 88 -16.92 18.70 14.55
N VAL A 89 -17.48 17.54 14.86
CA VAL A 89 -17.28 16.85 16.14
C VAL A 89 -16.47 15.58 15.93
N ILE A 90 -15.39 15.42 16.69
CA ILE A 90 -14.55 14.21 16.73
C ILE A 90 -14.66 13.61 18.12
N ARG A 91 -14.87 12.30 18.21
CA ARG A 91 -15.23 11.59 19.45
C ARG A 91 -14.28 10.44 19.76
N LEU A 92 -13.95 10.27 21.03
CA LEU A 92 -13.29 9.04 21.53
C LEU A 92 -14.22 7.83 21.45
N GLY A 93 -15.51 8.04 21.76
CA GLY A 93 -16.53 7.00 21.70
C GLY A 93 -17.00 6.69 20.28
N ASN A 94 -17.94 5.75 20.18
CA ASN A 94 -18.48 5.22 18.92
C ASN A 94 -19.81 5.84 18.48
N PHE A 95 -20.31 6.86 19.18
CA PHE A 95 -21.56 7.53 18.82
C PHE A 95 -21.38 8.35 17.54
N GLU A 96 -22.24 8.12 16.53
CA GLU A 96 -22.21 8.83 15.25
C GLU A 96 -23.49 9.69 15.09
N SER A 97 -23.33 10.85 14.44
CA SER A 97 -24.40 11.79 14.08
C SER A 97 -23.95 12.60 12.86
N GLU A 98 -24.84 13.38 12.25
CA GLU A 98 -24.54 14.21 11.06
C GLU A 98 -23.36 15.20 11.24
N ARG A 99 -23.19 15.72 12.46
CA ARG A 99 -22.05 16.57 12.88
C ARG A 99 -20.81 15.82 13.34
N THR A 100 -20.91 14.51 13.54
CA THR A 100 -19.78 13.70 13.98
C THR A 100 -18.95 13.32 12.77
N LEU A 101 -17.79 13.96 12.58
CA LEU A 101 -16.86 13.63 11.51
C LEU A 101 -16.17 12.28 11.78
N GLY A 102 -15.94 11.94 13.05
CA GLY A 102 -15.30 10.68 13.37
C GLY A 102 -15.40 10.23 14.81
N THR A 103 -15.18 8.93 14.96
CA THR A 103 -15.24 8.14 16.20
C THR A 103 -13.92 7.41 16.42
N ASP A 104 -13.74 6.74 17.56
CA ASP A 104 -12.49 6.03 17.91
C ASP A 104 -11.25 6.94 17.78
N ALA A 105 -11.41 8.20 18.18
CA ALA A 105 -10.36 9.20 18.09
C ALA A 105 -9.21 8.90 19.06
N THR A 106 -7.98 9.29 18.71
CA THR A 106 -6.81 9.12 19.58
C THR A 106 -6.72 10.19 20.67
N LYS A 107 -7.37 11.35 20.47
CA LYS A 107 -7.43 12.46 21.43
C LYS A 107 -8.79 13.13 21.44
N SER A 108 -9.22 13.54 22.64
CA SER A 108 -10.28 14.54 22.86
C SER A 108 -9.70 15.94 23.04
N SER A 109 -10.56 16.96 23.17
CA SER A 109 -10.12 18.34 23.42
C SER A 109 -9.26 18.46 24.68
N LYS A 110 -9.54 17.71 25.76
CA LYS A 110 -8.73 17.70 26.99
C LYS A 110 -7.33 17.08 26.83
N MET A 111 -7.12 16.28 25.79
CA MET A 111 -5.85 15.60 25.53
C MET A 111 -4.93 16.40 24.60
N LEU A 112 -5.41 17.51 24.03
CA LEU A 112 -4.58 18.41 23.24
C LEU A 112 -3.57 19.18 24.10
N ASP A 113 -2.47 19.60 23.47
CA ASP A 113 -1.44 20.47 24.05
C ASP A 113 -2.09 21.73 24.66
N ARG A 114 -1.93 21.89 25.98
CA ARG A 114 -2.53 23.02 26.71
C ARG A 114 -2.04 24.37 26.18
N ARG A 115 -0.79 24.46 25.72
CA ARG A 115 -0.22 25.69 25.16
C ARG A 115 -0.96 26.12 23.89
N MET A 116 -1.44 25.16 23.09
CA MET A 116 -2.26 25.46 21.92
C MET A 116 -3.62 26.01 22.32
N ILE A 117 -4.27 25.40 23.32
CA ILE A 117 -5.57 25.86 23.82
C ILE A 117 -5.47 27.27 24.41
N GLU A 118 -4.42 27.56 25.18
CA GLU A 118 -4.14 28.90 25.72
C GLU A 118 -3.96 29.94 24.60
N LYS A 119 -3.30 29.59 23.50
CA LYS A 119 -3.22 30.50 22.32
C LYS A 119 -4.60 30.75 21.72
N MET A 120 -5.43 29.71 21.63
CA MET A 120 -6.79 29.82 21.09
C MET A 120 -7.76 30.61 21.99
N GLN A 121 -7.38 30.96 23.21
CA GLN A 121 -8.15 31.92 24.03
C GLN A 121 -7.99 33.37 23.56
N THR A 122 -6.98 33.66 22.72
CA THR A 122 -6.76 35.01 22.18
C THR A 122 -7.74 35.26 21.02
N PRO A 123 -8.60 36.29 21.09
CA PRO A 123 -9.48 36.65 19.96
C PRO A 123 -8.70 36.86 18.67
N GLY A 124 -9.13 36.22 17.59
CA GLY A 124 -8.50 36.37 16.27
C GLY A 124 -7.21 35.59 16.07
N GLN A 125 -6.71 34.84 17.07
CA GLN A 125 -5.64 33.86 16.87
C GLN A 125 -6.07 32.85 15.80
N GLU A 126 -5.33 32.76 14.70
CA GLU A 126 -5.63 31.82 13.63
C GLU A 126 -5.09 30.42 13.95
N MET A 127 -5.89 29.41 13.63
CA MET A 127 -5.53 27.99 13.57
C MET A 127 -5.68 27.51 12.13
N THR A 128 -4.65 26.88 11.59
CA THR A 128 -4.78 26.08 10.37
C THR A 128 -5.13 24.65 10.76
N VAL A 129 -6.23 24.14 10.20
CA VAL A 129 -6.70 22.78 10.39
C VAL A 129 -6.50 22.02 9.08
N VAL A 130 -5.83 20.88 9.15
CA VAL A 130 -5.52 20.04 8.00
C VAL A 130 -6.14 18.66 8.21
N VAL A 131 -7.08 18.29 7.35
CA VAL A 131 -7.71 16.97 7.32
C VAL A 131 -7.00 16.13 6.26
N GLU A 132 -6.47 14.97 6.62
CA GLU A 132 -5.72 14.09 5.72
C GLU A 132 -6.06 12.60 5.97
N PRO A 133 -5.97 11.72 4.96
CA PRO A 133 -6.22 10.29 5.11
C PRO A 133 -5.14 9.61 5.95
N VAL A 134 -5.54 8.58 6.70
CA VAL A 134 -4.62 7.71 7.44
C VAL A 134 -4.76 6.28 6.95
N TYR A 135 -3.65 5.70 6.50
CA TYR A 135 -3.54 4.28 6.20
C TYR A 135 -2.94 3.53 7.39
N LYS A 136 -3.27 2.25 7.54
CA LYS A 136 -2.74 1.35 8.58
C LYS A 136 -1.83 0.27 8.02
N VAL A 137 -2.12 -0.21 6.82
CA VAL A 137 -1.40 -1.34 6.20
C VAL A 137 -0.88 -0.94 4.83
N ILE A 138 0.42 -1.16 4.61
CA ILE A 138 1.03 -1.08 3.29
C ILE A 138 1.31 -2.50 2.81
N ILE A 139 0.78 -2.86 1.65
CA ILE A 139 0.96 -4.15 1.02
C ILE A 139 1.87 -3.96 -0.20
N PHE A 140 2.98 -4.68 -0.22
CA PHE A 140 3.94 -4.71 -1.32
C PHE A 140 3.85 -6.03 -2.07
N ASP A 141 3.80 -5.96 -3.40
CA ASP A 141 4.35 -7.03 -4.22
C ASP A 141 5.87 -7.17 -4.02
N LEU A 142 6.44 -8.30 -4.44
CA LEU A 142 7.88 -8.57 -4.41
C LEU A 142 8.52 -8.43 -5.79
N ASP A 143 8.17 -9.33 -6.72
CA ASP A 143 8.87 -9.55 -7.99
C ASP A 143 8.67 -8.38 -8.96
N GLY A 144 9.68 -7.54 -9.14
CA GLY A 144 9.59 -6.31 -9.95
C GLY A 144 9.17 -5.06 -9.17
N THR A 145 8.85 -5.22 -7.88
CA THR A 145 8.42 -4.14 -6.99
C THR A 145 9.44 -3.83 -5.89
N LEU A 146 9.91 -4.84 -5.15
CA LEU A 146 10.95 -4.72 -4.13
C LEU A 146 12.26 -5.43 -4.55
N GLU A 147 12.15 -6.46 -5.39
CA GLU A 147 13.29 -7.17 -5.97
C GLU A 147 13.39 -6.97 -7.48
N ASP A 148 14.63 -6.99 -7.97
CA ASP A 148 14.95 -7.11 -9.39
C ASP A 148 14.81 -8.59 -9.77
N PHE A 149 13.60 -8.97 -10.17
CA PHE A 149 13.30 -10.34 -10.57
C PHE A 149 14.07 -10.76 -11.84
N ASP A 150 14.32 -9.84 -12.76
CA ASP A 150 15.00 -10.12 -14.01
C ASP A 150 16.45 -10.56 -13.75
N ARG A 151 17.15 -9.93 -12.80
CA ARG A 151 18.49 -10.37 -12.40
C ARG A 151 18.51 -11.84 -11.91
N GLY A 152 17.56 -12.23 -11.07
CA GLY A 152 17.43 -13.61 -10.62
C GLY A 152 17.12 -14.56 -11.77
N LYS A 153 16.16 -14.17 -12.63
CA LYS A 153 15.77 -14.92 -13.82
C LYS A 153 16.94 -15.19 -14.76
N PHE A 154 17.74 -14.15 -15.09
CA PHE A 154 18.88 -14.30 -15.98
C PHE A 154 19.99 -15.18 -15.37
N ASN A 155 20.26 -15.07 -14.06
CA ASN A 155 21.16 -16.01 -13.38
C ASN A 155 20.69 -17.47 -13.51
N ALA A 156 19.37 -17.72 -13.43
CA ALA A 156 18.83 -19.06 -13.65
C ALA A 156 19.02 -19.55 -15.09
N TYR A 157 18.87 -18.67 -16.08
CA TYR A 157 19.10 -19.01 -17.49
C TYR A 157 20.55 -19.41 -17.73
N GLU A 158 21.51 -18.63 -17.21
CA GLU A 158 22.94 -18.94 -17.34
C GLU A 158 23.31 -20.26 -16.65
N LYS A 159 22.81 -20.51 -15.44
CA LYS A 159 23.10 -21.74 -14.70
C LYS A 159 22.48 -22.97 -15.36
N LEU A 160 21.27 -22.85 -15.90
CA LEU A 160 20.64 -23.93 -16.66
C LEU A 160 21.36 -24.18 -17.99
N ALA A 161 21.85 -23.14 -18.66
CA ALA A 161 22.68 -23.27 -19.85
C ALA A 161 23.96 -24.09 -19.61
N GLU A 162 24.64 -23.88 -18.48
CA GLU A 162 25.79 -24.71 -18.07
C GLU A 162 25.38 -26.19 -17.90
N VAL A 163 24.24 -26.44 -17.24
CA VAL A 163 23.71 -27.80 -17.02
C VAL A 163 23.34 -28.48 -18.34
N PHE A 164 22.65 -27.78 -19.24
CA PHE A 164 22.19 -28.33 -20.52
C PHE A 164 23.32 -28.52 -21.52
N LEU A 165 24.35 -27.67 -21.48
CA LEU A 165 25.58 -27.91 -22.24
C LEU A 165 26.23 -29.22 -21.81
N LYS A 166 26.41 -29.43 -20.50
CA LYS A 166 27.06 -30.63 -19.97
C LYS A 166 26.25 -31.91 -20.23
N LYS A 167 24.92 -31.85 -20.10
CA LYS A 167 24.06 -33.04 -20.19
C LYS A 167 23.59 -33.36 -21.61
N TYR A 168 23.32 -32.34 -22.43
CA TYR A 168 22.69 -32.49 -23.74
C TYR A 168 23.54 -31.94 -24.89
N GLY A 169 24.68 -31.29 -24.61
CA GLY A 169 25.48 -30.61 -25.63
C GLY A 169 24.81 -29.34 -26.18
N LEU A 170 23.79 -28.80 -25.49
CA LEU A 170 23.06 -27.62 -25.93
C LEU A 170 23.86 -26.35 -25.59
N TYR A 171 24.29 -25.60 -26.59
CA TYR A 171 25.10 -24.40 -26.38
C TYR A 171 24.36 -23.34 -25.54
N PRO A 172 25.07 -22.60 -24.67
CA PRO A 172 24.48 -21.60 -23.78
C PRO A 172 23.59 -20.57 -24.48
N ASP A 173 24.07 -19.95 -25.55
CA ASP A 173 23.31 -18.94 -26.31
C ASP A 173 22.00 -19.47 -26.86
N THR A 174 21.97 -20.75 -27.25
CA THR A 174 20.74 -21.40 -27.73
C THR A 174 19.77 -21.64 -26.58
N THR A 175 20.27 -22.05 -25.41
CA THR A 175 19.45 -22.22 -24.21
C THR A 175 18.81 -20.90 -23.78
N VAL A 176 19.61 -19.86 -23.62
CA VAL A 176 19.15 -18.54 -23.16
C VAL A 176 18.12 -17.99 -24.13
N ARG A 177 18.41 -18.00 -25.44
CA ARG A 177 17.47 -17.50 -26.47
C ARG A 177 16.11 -18.20 -26.40
N ILE A 178 16.08 -19.53 -26.32
CA ILE A 178 14.80 -20.27 -26.27
C ILE A 178 14.03 -19.92 -24.99
N LEU A 179 14.71 -19.77 -23.85
CA LEU A 179 14.07 -19.40 -22.58
C LEU A 179 13.52 -17.98 -22.63
N GLU A 180 14.25 -17.02 -23.21
CA GLU A 180 13.81 -15.65 -23.42
C GLU A 180 12.61 -15.56 -24.37
N ASP A 181 12.63 -16.31 -25.48
CA ASP A 181 11.50 -16.37 -26.43
C ASP A 181 10.22 -16.87 -25.72
N ILE A 182 10.36 -17.94 -24.93
CA ILE A 182 9.23 -18.51 -24.16
C ILE A 182 8.75 -17.51 -23.11
N ASP A 183 9.65 -16.87 -22.37
CA ASP A 183 9.31 -15.85 -21.37
C ASP A 183 8.54 -14.70 -22.01
N HIS A 184 9.08 -14.12 -23.09
CA HIS A 184 8.45 -13.02 -23.82
C HIS A 184 7.05 -13.37 -24.36
N GLU A 185 6.89 -14.55 -24.98
CA GLU A 185 5.57 -15.02 -25.43
C GLU A 185 4.56 -15.15 -24.29
N ASN A 186 5.01 -15.66 -23.14
CA ASN A 186 4.14 -15.88 -21.99
C ASN A 186 3.83 -14.59 -21.23
N VAL A 187 4.78 -13.66 -21.15
CA VAL A 187 4.57 -12.28 -20.67
C VAL A 187 3.43 -11.64 -21.46
N ILE A 188 3.45 -11.73 -22.80
CA ILE A 188 2.39 -11.20 -23.66
C ILE A 188 1.05 -11.91 -23.42
N ARG A 189 1.03 -13.25 -23.36
CA ARG A 189 -0.19 -14.04 -23.08
C ARG A 189 -0.76 -13.78 -21.68
N GLY A 190 0.09 -13.42 -20.73
CA GLY A 190 -0.28 -13.12 -19.35
C GLY A 190 -0.92 -11.74 -19.16
N ILE A 191 -0.79 -10.84 -20.14
CA ILE A 191 -1.45 -9.52 -20.11
C ILE A 191 -2.96 -9.73 -20.02
N GLY A 192 -3.59 -9.12 -19.01
CA GLY A 192 -5.01 -9.33 -18.72
C GLY A 192 -5.29 -10.45 -17.71
N GLY A 193 -4.26 -11.05 -17.12
CA GLY A 193 -4.40 -11.86 -15.91
C GLY A 193 -4.62 -13.35 -16.14
N ASN A 194 -4.04 -13.95 -17.18
CA ASN A 194 -4.00 -15.42 -17.29
C ASN A 194 -2.87 -15.99 -16.40
N PRO A 195 -3.21 -16.58 -15.24
CA PRO A 195 -2.21 -16.98 -14.24
C PRO A 195 -1.39 -18.20 -14.68
N GLU A 196 -1.89 -18.99 -15.63
CA GLU A 196 -1.15 -20.14 -16.17
C GLU A 196 0.07 -19.73 -17.00
N SER A 197 0.09 -18.47 -17.46
CA SER A 197 1.17 -17.95 -18.30
C SER A 197 2.51 -17.95 -17.58
N PHE A 198 2.55 -17.97 -16.24
CA PHE A 198 3.79 -17.89 -15.47
C PHE A 198 4.21 -19.23 -14.81
N ASP A 199 3.55 -20.34 -15.16
CA ASP A 199 3.89 -21.67 -14.64
C ASP A 199 5.07 -22.30 -15.40
N ARG A 200 6.21 -22.40 -14.73
CA ARG A 200 7.44 -22.97 -15.31
C ARG A 200 7.28 -24.44 -15.68
N ARG A 201 6.34 -25.17 -15.06
CA ARG A 201 6.02 -26.55 -15.46
C ARG A 201 5.39 -26.64 -16.85
N LYS A 202 4.86 -25.54 -17.39
CA LYS A 202 4.38 -25.45 -18.78
C LYS A 202 5.49 -24.95 -19.72
N TRP A 203 6.40 -24.11 -19.22
CA TRP A 203 7.49 -23.54 -20.02
C TRP A 203 8.58 -24.55 -20.36
N PHE A 204 9.02 -25.36 -19.39
CA PHE A 204 10.08 -26.35 -19.62
C PHE A 204 9.72 -27.43 -20.65
N PRO A 205 8.50 -28.02 -20.67
CA PRO A 205 8.09 -28.90 -21.77
C PRO A 205 8.23 -28.25 -23.15
N GLU A 206 7.82 -26.98 -23.27
CA GLU A 206 7.93 -26.21 -24.51
C GLU A 206 9.39 -25.93 -24.88
N PHE A 207 10.23 -25.60 -23.90
CA PHE A 207 11.68 -25.44 -24.08
C PHE A 207 12.30 -26.70 -24.69
N PHE A 208 12.07 -27.87 -24.08
CA PHE A 208 12.66 -29.12 -24.58
C PHE A 208 12.11 -29.51 -25.95
N ARG A 209 10.83 -29.21 -26.22
CA ARG A 209 10.24 -29.38 -27.56
C ARG A 209 10.96 -28.51 -28.60
N ARG A 210 11.20 -27.22 -28.31
CA ARG A 210 11.92 -26.29 -29.21
C ARG A 210 13.39 -26.68 -29.39
N ALA A 211 14.01 -27.22 -28.34
CA ALA A 211 15.39 -27.71 -28.37
C ALA A 211 15.55 -29.07 -29.07
N GLY A 212 14.45 -29.73 -29.47
CA GLY A 212 14.49 -31.07 -30.08
C GLY A 212 14.90 -32.19 -29.13
N LEU A 213 14.74 -31.97 -27.82
CA LEU A 213 15.16 -32.89 -26.75
C LEU A 213 13.96 -33.62 -26.16
N LYS A 214 14.15 -34.91 -25.84
CA LYS A 214 13.17 -35.71 -25.10
C LYS A 214 13.61 -35.82 -23.65
N VAL A 215 12.73 -35.42 -22.74
CA VAL A 215 12.95 -35.50 -21.29
C VAL A 215 11.72 -36.10 -20.61
N SER A 216 11.95 -36.76 -19.48
CA SER A 216 10.87 -37.27 -18.63
C SER A 216 10.18 -36.17 -17.83
N LYS A 217 8.99 -36.44 -17.31
CA LYS A 217 8.30 -35.54 -16.37
C LYS A 217 9.13 -35.26 -15.12
N ALA A 218 9.84 -36.28 -14.61
CA ALA A 218 10.69 -36.14 -13.43
C ALA A 218 11.87 -35.17 -13.68
N GLU A 219 12.46 -35.21 -14.88
CA GLU A 219 13.50 -34.26 -15.28
C GLU A 219 12.94 -32.84 -15.42
N ILE A 220 11.74 -32.67 -15.98
CA ILE A 220 11.07 -31.35 -16.05
C ILE A 220 10.89 -30.78 -14.64
N ASP A 221 10.38 -31.58 -13.70
CA ASP A 221 10.21 -31.15 -12.31
C ASP A 221 11.55 -30.79 -11.64
N GLU A 222 12.64 -31.46 -12.02
CA GLU A 222 14.00 -31.14 -11.56
C GLU A 222 14.49 -29.81 -12.10
N TYR A 223 14.31 -29.54 -13.40
CA TYR A 223 14.73 -28.28 -14.01
C TYR A 223 13.92 -27.09 -13.53
N VAL A 224 12.63 -27.27 -13.24
CA VAL A 224 11.82 -26.25 -12.57
C VAL A 224 12.38 -25.93 -11.17
N ARG A 225 12.80 -26.94 -10.41
CA ARG A 225 13.45 -26.71 -9.10
C ARG A 225 14.79 -25.98 -9.24
N LEU A 226 15.62 -26.39 -10.21
CA LEU A 226 16.92 -25.75 -10.47
C LEU A 226 16.74 -24.30 -10.94
N TYR A 227 15.76 -24.03 -11.80
CA TYR A 227 15.40 -22.68 -12.20
C TYR A 227 15.16 -21.79 -10.98
N TRP A 228 14.23 -22.18 -10.11
CA TRP A 228 13.88 -21.36 -8.94
C TRP A 228 15.00 -21.24 -7.92
N LYS A 229 15.79 -22.31 -7.73
CA LYS A 229 17.00 -22.26 -6.90
C LYS A 229 17.96 -21.19 -7.42
N HIS A 230 18.29 -21.22 -8.71
CA HIS A 230 19.21 -20.24 -9.30
C HIS A 230 18.57 -18.85 -9.41
N THR A 231 17.25 -18.74 -9.53
CA THR A 231 16.57 -17.44 -9.40
C THR A 231 16.79 -16.83 -8.02
N ASN A 232 16.68 -17.63 -6.96
CA ASN A 232 16.93 -17.18 -5.59
C ASN A 232 18.41 -16.81 -5.36
N GLU A 233 19.36 -17.58 -5.91
CA GLU A 233 20.80 -17.27 -5.83
C GLU A 233 21.18 -15.95 -6.52
N GLY A 234 20.47 -15.58 -7.59
CA GLY A 234 20.68 -14.33 -8.32
C GLY A 234 19.83 -13.15 -7.80
N ALA A 235 19.00 -13.34 -6.77
CA ALA A 235 18.04 -12.34 -6.32
C ALA A 235 18.75 -11.09 -5.76
N ALA A 236 18.24 -9.91 -6.11
CA ALA A 236 18.71 -8.64 -5.59
C ALA A 236 17.56 -7.69 -5.32
N LEU A 237 17.71 -6.81 -4.34
CA LEU A 237 16.75 -5.74 -4.08
C LEU A 237 16.86 -4.63 -5.13
N LEU A 238 15.73 -4.04 -5.48
CA LEU A 238 15.72 -2.76 -6.18
C LEU A 238 16.32 -1.66 -5.28
N PRO A 239 16.92 -0.61 -5.87
CA PRO A 239 17.39 0.55 -5.11
C PRO A 239 16.28 1.12 -4.22
N GLY A 240 16.63 1.47 -2.99
CA GLY A 240 15.69 2.04 -2.01
C GLY A 240 14.73 1.04 -1.35
N ALA A 241 14.59 -0.21 -1.81
CA ALA A 241 13.58 -1.14 -1.31
C ALA A 241 13.64 -1.40 0.20
N LYS A 242 14.85 -1.71 0.71
CA LYS A 242 15.05 -1.95 2.14
C LYS A 242 14.79 -0.71 2.99
N GLN A 243 15.20 0.46 2.50
CA GLN A 243 15.01 1.73 3.20
C GLN A 243 13.53 2.12 3.22
N ALA A 244 12.84 2.05 2.08
CA ALA A 244 11.42 2.35 1.98
C ALA A 244 10.58 1.49 2.92
N VAL A 245 10.80 0.17 2.93
CA VAL A 245 10.10 -0.75 3.85
C VAL A 245 10.43 -0.42 5.31
N ALA A 246 11.69 -0.17 5.65
CA ALA A 246 12.11 0.17 7.01
C ALA A 246 11.48 1.49 7.50
N GLU A 247 11.43 2.51 6.65
CA GLU A 247 10.82 3.80 6.99
C GLU A 247 9.30 3.70 7.16
N LEU A 248 8.62 3.03 6.22
CA LEU A 248 7.17 2.84 6.30
C LEU A 248 6.77 2.01 7.53
N ARG A 249 7.57 1.02 7.91
CA ARG A 249 7.30 0.20 9.10
C ARG A 249 7.31 0.98 10.42
N LYS A 250 7.92 2.17 10.46
CA LYS A 250 7.87 3.03 11.65
C LYS A 250 6.45 3.52 11.96
N ARG A 251 5.55 3.51 10.98
CA ARG A 251 4.19 4.08 11.09
C ARG A 251 3.07 3.14 10.65
N TYR A 252 3.36 2.18 9.77
CA TYR A 252 2.38 1.27 9.20
C TYR A 252 2.74 -0.18 9.50
N HIS A 253 1.73 -1.05 9.50
CA HIS A 253 1.99 -2.46 9.31
C HIS A 253 2.39 -2.71 7.86
N VAL A 254 3.51 -3.40 7.64
CA VAL A 254 4.04 -3.64 6.29
C VAL A 254 3.94 -5.12 5.95
N VAL A 255 3.29 -5.41 4.83
CA VAL A 255 2.95 -6.76 4.36
C VAL A 255 3.60 -7.00 3.01
N MET A 256 4.19 -8.18 2.81
CA MET A 256 4.55 -8.67 1.49
C MET A 256 3.45 -9.63 0.99
N MET A 257 2.97 -9.41 -0.22
CA MET A 257 1.96 -10.22 -0.90
C MET A 257 2.42 -10.56 -2.32
N SER A 258 2.74 -11.83 -2.57
CA SER A 258 3.29 -12.27 -3.85
C SER A 258 2.62 -13.54 -4.37
N ASP A 259 2.76 -13.78 -5.67
CA ASP A 259 2.30 -15.01 -6.29
C ASP A 259 3.19 -16.20 -5.88
N SER A 260 2.66 -17.41 -6.07
CA SER A 260 3.40 -18.65 -5.87
C SER A 260 4.42 -18.88 -6.98
N ASP A 261 5.64 -19.26 -6.58
CA ASP A 261 6.69 -19.80 -7.46
C ASP A 261 6.63 -21.34 -7.56
N GLY A 262 5.62 -21.97 -6.97
CA GLY A 262 5.60 -23.40 -6.70
C GLY A 262 5.57 -23.67 -5.19
N PRO A 263 6.04 -24.83 -4.70
CA PRO A 263 5.87 -25.17 -3.29
C PRO A 263 6.45 -24.10 -2.36
N LYS A 264 5.72 -23.88 -1.25
CA LYS A 264 5.88 -22.79 -0.29
C LYS A 264 7.31 -22.41 0.18
N PRO A 265 8.33 -23.28 0.30
CA PRO A 265 9.64 -22.81 0.76
C PRO A 265 10.33 -21.83 -0.20
N ILE A 266 10.06 -21.88 -1.51
CA ILE A 266 10.87 -21.18 -2.52
C ILE A 266 10.83 -19.65 -2.35
N LYS A 267 9.62 -19.07 -2.27
CA LYS A 267 9.45 -17.61 -2.18
C LYS A 267 9.95 -17.07 -0.84
N ILE A 268 9.71 -17.81 0.25
CA ILE A 268 10.18 -17.43 1.59
C ILE A 268 11.71 -17.48 1.67
N GLU A 269 12.34 -18.48 1.05
CA GLU A 269 13.79 -18.56 0.94
C GLU A 269 14.37 -17.36 0.18
N ARG A 270 13.75 -16.93 -0.92
CA ARG A 270 14.17 -15.71 -1.64
C ARG A 270 14.14 -14.49 -0.74
N VAL A 271 13.03 -14.27 -0.04
CA VAL A 271 12.87 -13.13 0.89
C VAL A 271 13.92 -13.17 2.02
N ARG A 272 14.29 -14.38 2.49
CA ARG A 272 15.38 -14.57 3.46
C ARG A 272 16.74 -14.22 2.89
N MET A 273 17.06 -14.66 1.67
CA MET A 273 18.32 -14.37 0.98
C MET A 273 18.49 -12.87 0.71
N LEU A 274 17.39 -12.17 0.41
CA LEU A 274 17.35 -10.71 0.30
C LEU A 274 17.49 -9.98 1.65
N GLY A 275 17.47 -10.71 2.76
CA GLY A 275 17.57 -10.14 4.11
C GLY A 275 16.32 -9.33 4.52
N MET A 276 15.16 -9.65 3.94
CA MET A 276 13.91 -8.90 4.13
C MET A 276 12.85 -9.65 4.96
N GLU A 277 13.06 -10.93 5.29
CA GLU A 277 12.06 -11.75 6.02
C GLU A 277 11.58 -11.08 7.32
N LYS A 278 12.52 -10.48 8.06
CA LYS A 278 12.21 -9.78 9.32
C LYS A 278 11.68 -8.36 9.12
N SER A 279 11.65 -7.84 7.89
CA SER A 279 11.20 -6.48 7.57
C SER A 279 9.68 -6.37 7.45
N PHE A 280 8.97 -7.50 7.31
CA PHE A 280 7.52 -7.54 7.16
C PHE A 280 6.84 -8.00 8.45
N ASP A 281 5.67 -7.44 8.76
CA ASP A 281 4.82 -7.89 9.86
C ASP A 281 3.97 -9.11 9.47
N TYR A 282 3.83 -9.33 8.16
CA TYR A 282 3.20 -10.50 7.58
C TYR A 282 3.69 -10.74 6.14
N ILE A 283 3.92 -12.00 5.79
CA ILE A 283 4.24 -12.45 4.44
C ILE A 283 3.12 -13.40 4.04
N ILE A 284 2.52 -13.17 2.88
CA ILE A 284 1.48 -14.04 2.31
C ILE A 284 1.79 -14.31 0.85
N THR A 285 1.71 -15.58 0.44
CA THR A 285 1.87 -15.98 -0.95
C THR A 285 0.62 -16.64 -1.50
N GLY A 286 0.55 -16.82 -2.82
CA GLY A 286 -0.50 -17.62 -3.45
C GLY A 286 -0.61 -19.04 -2.88
N ASP A 287 0.48 -19.61 -2.36
CA ASP A 287 0.49 -20.93 -1.72
C ASP A 287 -0.34 -20.98 -0.43
N ASP A 288 -0.39 -19.87 0.32
CA ASP A 288 -1.12 -19.80 1.59
C ASP A 288 -2.64 -19.91 1.40
N VAL A 289 -3.14 -19.57 0.20
CA VAL A 289 -4.57 -19.56 -0.12
C VAL A 289 -4.94 -20.43 -1.32
N GLY A 290 -3.94 -21.07 -1.94
CA GLY A 290 -4.07 -21.91 -3.13
C GLY A 290 -4.41 -21.16 -4.43
N GLN A 291 -4.22 -19.83 -4.46
CA GLN A 291 -4.59 -18.96 -5.59
C GLN A 291 -3.67 -17.73 -5.65
N ASN A 292 -3.15 -17.42 -6.83
CA ASN A 292 -2.36 -16.22 -7.10
C ASN A 292 -3.22 -14.95 -7.22
N LYS A 293 -2.58 -13.78 -7.24
CA LYS A 293 -3.21 -12.49 -7.50
C LYS A 293 -3.88 -12.51 -8.88
N PRO A 294 -5.06 -11.87 -9.06
CA PRO A 294 -5.81 -11.05 -8.11
C PRO A 294 -6.81 -11.86 -7.25
N SER A 295 -6.36 -12.81 -6.41
CA SER A 295 -7.24 -13.52 -5.48
C SER A 295 -7.68 -12.65 -4.29
N ARG A 296 -9.01 -12.53 -4.10
CA ARG A 296 -9.61 -11.90 -2.92
C ARG A 296 -9.20 -12.55 -1.59
N LYS A 297 -8.88 -13.84 -1.59
CA LYS A 297 -8.54 -14.60 -0.38
C LYS A 297 -7.28 -14.06 0.31
N MET A 298 -6.29 -13.59 -0.45
CA MET A 298 -5.07 -13.01 0.13
C MET A 298 -5.38 -11.71 0.87
N TYR A 299 -6.15 -10.82 0.25
CA TYR A 299 -6.60 -9.58 0.89
C TYR A 299 -7.45 -9.83 2.14
N GLU A 300 -8.39 -10.78 2.09
CA GLU A 300 -9.20 -11.16 3.26
C GLU A 300 -8.36 -11.62 4.45
N LYS A 301 -7.28 -12.38 4.20
CA LYS A 301 -6.33 -12.79 5.26
C LYS A 301 -5.62 -11.59 5.87
N VAL A 302 -5.18 -10.63 5.05
CA VAL A 302 -4.56 -9.39 5.53
C VAL A 302 -5.56 -8.56 6.35
N PHE A 303 -6.76 -8.34 5.82
CA PHE A 303 -7.82 -7.56 6.49
C PHE A 303 -8.20 -8.16 7.83
N LYS A 304 -8.38 -9.49 7.89
CA LYS A 304 -8.66 -10.20 9.14
C LYS A 304 -7.51 -10.10 10.14
N ARG A 305 -6.25 -10.20 9.68
CA ARG A 305 -5.08 -10.19 10.56
C ARG A 305 -4.86 -8.84 11.24
N PHE A 306 -5.12 -7.74 10.55
CA PHE A 306 -4.88 -6.38 11.08
C PHE A 306 -6.17 -5.66 11.51
N GLY A 307 -7.34 -6.28 11.36
CA GLY A 307 -8.62 -5.66 11.72
C GLY A 307 -8.94 -4.43 10.87
N VAL A 308 -8.61 -4.48 9.58
CA VAL A 308 -8.71 -3.34 8.64
C VAL A 308 -9.64 -3.65 7.47
N LYS A 309 -10.05 -2.61 6.74
CA LYS A 309 -10.72 -2.72 5.43
C LYS A 309 -9.80 -2.21 4.32
N GLY A 310 -10.15 -2.45 3.06
CA GLY A 310 -9.31 -2.02 1.93
C GLY A 310 -8.98 -0.52 1.94
N ARG A 311 -9.93 0.34 2.29
CA ARG A 311 -9.73 1.80 2.47
C ARG A 311 -8.68 2.22 3.50
N ASP A 312 -8.30 1.33 4.42
CA ASP A 312 -7.24 1.55 5.40
C ASP A 312 -5.87 1.05 4.88
N CYS A 313 -5.83 0.56 3.63
CA CYS A 313 -4.68 -0.11 3.05
C CYS A 313 -4.21 0.57 1.77
N VAL A 314 -2.92 0.42 1.49
CA VAL A 314 -2.28 0.79 0.23
C VAL A 314 -1.71 -0.47 -0.42
N MET A 315 -1.97 -0.68 -1.71
CA MET A 315 -1.33 -1.72 -2.51
C MET A 315 -0.29 -1.10 -3.42
N ILE A 316 0.92 -1.66 -3.41
CA ILE A 316 2.07 -1.23 -4.21
C ILE A 316 2.54 -2.43 -5.02
N GLY A 317 2.54 -2.32 -6.34
CA GLY A 317 2.94 -3.40 -7.24
C GLY A 317 3.29 -2.93 -8.64
N ASP A 318 3.97 -3.78 -9.39
CA ASP A 318 4.46 -3.51 -10.75
C ASP A 318 3.45 -3.91 -11.84
N LYS A 319 2.58 -4.89 -11.57
CA LYS A 319 1.62 -5.46 -12.53
C LYS A 319 0.20 -4.93 -12.31
N PRO A 320 -0.29 -3.98 -13.13
CA PRO A 320 -1.57 -3.32 -12.87
C PRO A 320 -2.75 -4.29 -12.74
N TRP A 321 -2.87 -5.28 -13.63
CA TRP A 321 -3.99 -6.23 -13.64
C TRP A 321 -3.94 -7.28 -12.52
N ALA A 322 -2.76 -7.60 -12.01
CA ALA A 322 -2.59 -8.58 -10.93
C ALA A 322 -2.67 -7.90 -9.56
N ASP A 323 -1.96 -6.79 -9.39
CA ASP A 323 -1.81 -6.12 -8.11
C ASP A 323 -2.91 -5.09 -7.84
N LEU A 324 -3.26 -4.29 -8.83
CA LEU A 324 -3.94 -3.01 -8.58
C LEU A 324 -5.45 -3.05 -8.87
N VAL A 325 -5.91 -3.82 -9.85
CA VAL A 325 -7.34 -3.92 -10.22
C VAL A 325 -8.21 -4.29 -9.01
N LEU A 326 -7.96 -5.47 -8.42
CA LEU A 326 -8.77 -5.91 -7.28
C LEU A 326 -8.53 -5.06 -6.04
N ALA A 327 -7.30 -4.58 -5.82
CA ALA A 327 -7.02 -3.67 -4.71
C ALA A 327 -7.91 -2.41 -4.79
N LYS A 328 -8.07 -1.85 -5.98
CA LYS A 328 -8.95 -0.70 -6.22
C LYS A 328 -10.42 -1.05 -5.95
N GLU A 329 -10.91 -2.18 -6.45
CA GLU A 329 -12.28 -2.66 -6.19
C GLU A 329 -12.56 -2.87 -4.70
N LEU A 330 -11.54 -3.25 -3.92
CA LEU A 330 -11.61 -3.38 -2.46
C LEU A 330 -11.54 -2.03 -1.73
N GLY A 331 -11.41 -0.92 -2.47
CA GLY A 331 -11.34 0.45 -1.95
C GLY A 331 -9.95 0.85 -1.45
N MET A 332 -8.91 0.07 -1.78
CA MET A 332 -7.54 0.41 -1.41
C MET A 332 -7.01 1.57 -2.23
N LYS A 333 -6.02 2.28 -1.66
CA LYS A 333 -5.17 3.18 -2.44
C LYS A 333 -4.21 2.33 -3.28
N THR A 334 -4.07 2.63 -4.56
CA THR A 334 -3.17 1.90 -5.46
C THR A 334 -1.99 2.75 -5.89
N ILE A 335 -0.78 2.20 -5.79
CA ILE A 335 0.45 2.84 -6.26
C ILE A 335 1.12 1.87 -7.22
N TRP A 336 1.27 2.31 -8.46
CA TRP A 336 1.93 1.56 -9.50
C TRP A 336 3.43 1.83 -9.49
N MET A 337 4.22 0.79 -9.28
CA MET A 337 5.66 0.81 -9.54
C MET A 337 5.91 0.67 -11.04
N ARG A 338 6.20 1.78 -11.72
CA ARG A 338 6.50 1.81 -13.15
C ARG A 338 7.93 1.33 -13.38
N HIS A 339 8.11 0.03 -13.26
CA HIS A 339 9.38 -0.64 -13.47
C HIS A 339 9.22 -1.87 -14.37
N GLY A 340 10.34 -2.35 -14.92
CA GLY A 340 10.37 -3.58 -15.71
C GLY A 340 9.47 -3.56 -16.95
N PRO A 341 9.01 -4.75 -17.41
CA PRO A 341 8.27 -4.88 -18.66
C PRO A 341 6.86 -4.27 -18.61
N TRP A 342 6.35 -3.94 -17.42
CA TRP A 342 4.98 -3.48 -17.25
C TRP A 342 4.89 -1.95 -17.16
N GLY A 343 5.93 -1.26 -16.66
CA GLY A 343 5.90 0.18 -16.37
C GLY A 343 5.72 1.13 -17.56
N ASN A 344 5.85 0.64 -18.79
CA ASN A 344 5.86 1.42 -20.04
C ASN A 344 4.89 0.90 -21.12
N ASP A 345 3.79 0.27 -20.73
CA ASP A 345 2.80 -0.25 -21.67
C ASP A 345 1.98 0.83 -22.42
N GLY A 346 2.27 2.12 -22.17
CA GLY A 346 1.61 3.28 -22.77
C GLY A 346 0.17 3.50 -22.28
N LYS A 347 -0.32 2.71 -21.32
CA LYS A 347 -1.70 2.78 -20.85
C LYS A 347 -1.82 3.66 -19.61
N GLN A 348 -3.04 4.18 -19.45
CA GLN A 348 -3.52 4.75 -18.21
C GLN A 348 -4.63 3.85 -17.68
N TYR A 349 -4.54 3.54 -16.40
CA TYR A 349 -5.50 2.69 -15.71
C TYR A 349 -6.27 3.54 -14.71
N ASP A 350 -7.60 3.52 -14.80
CA ASP A 350 -8.51 4.22 -13.87
C ASP A 350 -8.42 3.68 -12.43
N TYR A 351 -7.91 2.45 -12.28
CA TYR A 351 -7.62 1.81 -11.01
C TYR A 351 -6.21 2.08 -10.45
N VAL A 352 -5.44 2.98 -11.06
CA VAL A 352 -4.13 3.44 -10.55
C VAL A 352 -4.27 4.85 -9.98
N ASP A 353 -4.12 4.99 -8.66
CA ASP A 353 -4.21 6.32 -8.03
C ASP A 353 -2.92 7.14 -8.15
N HIS A 354 -1.76 6.47 -8.11
CA HIS A 354 -0.45 7.10 -8.33
C HIS A 354 0.49 6.15 -9.06
N SER A 355 1.50 6.72 -9.70
CA SER A 355 2.63 5.98 -10.23
C SER A 355 3.93 6.55 -9.67
N ILE A 356 4.89 5.68 -9.42
CA ILE A 356 6.27 6.01 -9.03
C ILE A 356 7.24 5.23 -9.91
N ASN A 357 8.45 5.74 -10.07
CA ASN A 357 9.54 5.01 -10.74
C ASN A 357 10.62 4.57 -9.75
N ASP A 358 10.65 5.18 -8.56
CA ASP A 358 11.63 4.92 -7.50
C ASP A 358 10.89 4.73 -6.16
N LEU A 359 11.29 3.72 -5.39
CA LEU A 359 10.74 3.44 -4.06
C LEU A 359 11.03 4.54 -3.04
N ASN A 360 12.05 5.37 -3.28
CA ASN A 360 12.36 6.54 -2.48
C ASN A 360 11.24 7.59 -2.50
N ASP A 361 10.40 7.61 -3.54
CA ASP A 361 9.26 8.53 -3.66
C ASP A 361 8.09 8.16 -2.72
N LEU A 362 8.06 6.92 -2.20
CA LEU A 362 6.94 6.41 -1.42
C LEU A 362 6.69 7.18 -0.13
N CYS A 363 7.75 7.50 0.62
CA CYS A 363 7.62 8.20 1.89
C CYS A 363 6.97 9.57 1.67
N GLY A 364 7.47 10.35 0.71
CA GLY A 364 6.89 11.64 0.37
C GLY A 364 5.47 11.57 -0.18
N LEU A 365 5.08 10.46 -0.81
CA LEU A 365 3.73 10.27 -1.38
C LEU A 365 2.69 9.85 -0.34
N LEU A 366 3.10 9.12 0.70
CA LEU A 366 2.24 8.62 1.78
C LEU A 366 2.21 9.55 3.00
N GLU A 367 3.17 10.46 3.12
CA GLU A 367 3.22 11.49 4.18
C GLU A 367 2.56 12.82 3.78
N LYS A 368 2.20 13.01 2.50
CA LYS A 368 1.48 14.19 1.96
C LYS A 368 0.05 13.85 1.58
#